data_AF-A0A699RS80-F1
#
_entry.id   AF-A0A699RS80-F1
#
_cell.length_a   1.000
_cell.length_b   1.000
_cell.length_c   1.000
_cell.angle_alpha   90.00
_cell.angle_beta   90.00
_cell.angle_gamma   90.00
#
_symmetry.space_group_name_H-M   'P 1'
#
loop_
_entity.id
_entity.type
_entity.pdbx_description
1 polymer ?
#
loop_
_entity_poly.entity_id
_entity_poly.type
_entity_poly.pdbx_seq_one_letter_code
_entity_poly.pdbx_strand_id
1 'polypeptide(L)'
;DEEEIDPDEAQLVLSDPTRLRTHLGSSRIMTRVKNEYLGGEDDVGQFEFVGLGGFKNVRNVYEWKDLVLEVDETSYEFGTLYEVECESVEPEKAKGLIEGFLKENGVEYEYSVMSKFAIFRSGKLP
;
A
#
# COMPACT_ATOMS: atom_id res chain seq x y z
N ASP A 1 -8.05 4.47 2.36
CA ASP A 1 -8.31 5.87 2.01
C ASP A 1 -7.30 6.28 0.97
N GLU A 2 -7.77 6.61 -0.22
CA GLU A 2 -6.93 7.05 -1.33
C GLU A 2 -7.42 8.41 -1.82
N GLU A 3 -6.53 9.17 -2.44
CA GLU A 3 -6.80 10.48 -3.01
C GLU A 3 -5.95 10.62 -4.27
N GLU A 4 -6.56 11.04 -5.38
CA GLU A 4 -5.83 11.27 -6.62
C GLU A 4 -4.87 12.47 -6.45
N ILE A 5 -3.67 12.32 -7.00
CA ILE A 5 -2.68 13.39 -7.10
C ILE A 5 -2.25 13.50 -8.55
N ASP A 6 -2.04 14.73 -9.00
CA ASP A 6 -1.48 14.97 -10.33
C ASP A 6 -0.09 14.30 -10.45
N PRO A 7 0.18 13.52 -11.51
CA PRO A 7 1.45 12.79 -11.64
C PRO A 7 2.69 13.69 -11.65
N ASP A 8 2.61 14.90 -12.23
CA ASP A 8 3.75 15.83 -12.27
C ASP A 8 4.02 16.39 -10.87
N GLU A 9 2.95 16.73 -10.14
CA GLU A 9 3.07 17.13 -8.73
C GLU A 9 3.63 16.00 -7.86
N ALA A 10 3.22 14.75 -8.08
CA ALA A 10 3.77 13.60 -7.38
C ALA A 10 5.28 13.43 -7.65
N GLN A 11 5.75 13.65 -8.88
CA GLN A 11 7.18 13.62 -9.20
C GLN A 11 7.95 14.74 -8.49
N LEU A 12 7.38 15.95 -8.41
CA LEU A 12 7.98 17.05 -7.66
C LEU A 12 8.11 16.70 -6.17
N VAL A 13 7.07 16.12 -5.58
CA VAL A 13 7.09 15.62 -4.19
C VAL A 13 8.15 14.52 -3.99
N LEU A 14 8.30 13.60 -4.93
CA LEU A 14 9.34 12.56 -4.84
C LEU A 14 10.76 13.17 -4.90
N SER A 15 10.96 14.24 -5.68
CA SER A 15 12.25 14.94 -5.78
C SER A 15 12.55 15.83 -4.58
N ASP A 16 11.52 16.41 -3.96
CA ASP A 16 11.60 17.27 -2.79
C ASP A 16 10.41 16.98 -1.86
N PRO A 17 10.57 16.04 -0.90
CA PRO A 17 9.50 15.64 0.01
C PRO A 17 8.94 16.76 0.88
N THR A 18 9.65 17.88 1.04
CA THR A 18 9.14 19.04 1.79
C THR A 18 7.92 19.66 1.11
N ARG A 19 7.75 19.45 -0.19
CA ARG A 19 6.58 19.88 -0.97
C ARG A 19 5.28 19.22 -0.52
N LEU A 20 5.29 18.08 0.17
CA LEU A 20 4.06 17.54 0.78
C LEU A 20 3.37 18.55 1.71
N ARG A 21 4.14 19.49 2.28
CA ARG A 21 3.58 20.57 3.10
C ARG A 21 2.66 21.51 2.33
N THR A 22 2.85 21.69 1.02
CA THR A 22 1.96 22.54 0.21
C THR A 22 0.58 21.95 0.05
N HIS A 23 0.43 20.65 0.33
CA HIS A 23 -0.85 19.93 0.30
C HIS A 23 -1.58 19.93 1.65
N LEU A 24 -1.00 20.53 2.68
CA LEU A 24 -1.64 20.69 3.99
C LEU A 24 -2.85 21.64 3.86
N GLY A 25 -4.05 21.10 3.99
CA GLY A 25 -5.31 21.86 3.91
C GLY A 25 -5.99 21.83 2.53
N SER A 26 -5.32 21.35 1.47
CA SER A 26 -5.94 21.10 0.16
C SER A 26 -6.21 19.61 -0.08
N SER A 27 -5.32 18.73 0.41
CA SER A 27 -5.55 17.28 0.40
C SER A 27 -6.29 16.85 1.66
N ARG A 28 -7.32 16.02 1.48
CA ARG A 28 -8.07 15.42 2.60
C ARG A 28 -7.15 14.54 3.45
N ILE A 29 -6.31 13.72 2.81
CA ILE A 29 -5.37 12.83 3.50
C ILE A 29 -4.34 13.64 4.27
N MET A 30 -3.70 14.63 3.65
CA MET A 30 -2.67 15.43 4.31
C MET A 30 -3.23 16.31 5.43
N THR A 31 -4.47 16.78 5.30
CA THR A 31 -5.18 17.46 6.39
C THR A 31 -5.38 16.55 7.58
N ARG A 32 -5.76 15.29 7.34
CA ARG A 32 -5.88 14.28 8.40
C ARG A 32 -4.52 13.98 9.04
N VAL A 33 -3.46 13.81 8.24
CA VAL A 33 -2.09 13.61 8.74
C VAL A 33 -1.68 14.75 9.68
N LYS A 34 -1.92 16.00 9.26
CA LYS A 34 -1.62 17.18 10.08
C LYS A 34 -2.38 17.17 11.41
N ASN A 35 -3.70 16.95 11.35
CA ASN A 35 -4.56 17.06 12.52
C ASN A 35 -4.36 15.93 13.53
N GLU A 36 -4.09 14.71 13.05
CA GLU A 36 -3.96 13.52 13.91
C GLU A 36 -2.53 13.30 14.41
N TYR A 37 -1.50 13.70 13.64
CA TYR A 37 -0.11 13.29 13.92
C TYR A 37 0.91 14.43 13.99
N LEU A 38 0.62 15.62 13.46
CA LEU A 38 1.59 16.74 13.39
C LEU A 38 1.21 17.94 14.28
N GLY A 39 0.38 17.73 15.31
CA GLY A 39 0.14 18.76 16.34
C GLY A 39 -0.90 19.84 16.01
N GLY A 40 -1.70 19.70 14.94
CA GLY A 40 -2.85 20.58 14.70
C GLY A 40 -2.52 21.99 14.17
N GLU A 41 -3.34 22.99 14.52
CA GLU A 41 -3.24 24.36 13.97
C GLU A 41 -2.02 25.15 14.46
N ASP A 42 -1.52 24.86 15.67
CA ASP A 42 -0.54 25.71 16.37
C ASP A 42 0.94 25.30 16.18
N ASP A 43 1.23 24.14 15.57
CA ASP A 43 2.57 23.51 15.62
C ASP A 43 3.17 23.10 14.26
N VAL A 44 2.72 23.72 13.17
CA VAL A 44 3.12 23.38 11.78
C VAL A 44 4.62 23.62 11.46
N GLY A 45 5.40 24.09 12.43
CA GLY A 45 6.76 24.59 12.22
C GLY A 45 7.91 23.56 12.25
N GLN A 46 7.72 22.33 12.71
CA GLN A 46 8.86 21.47 13.10
C GLN A 46 9.01 20.10 12.41
N PHE A 47 8.09 19.67 11.54
CA PHE A 47 8.11 18.30 11.00
C PHE A 47 8.62 18.23 9.57
N GLU A 48 9.76 17.58 9.34
CA GLU A 48 10.32 17.34 8.02
C GLU A 48 9.89 15.99 7.46
N PHE A 49 9.49 15.97 6.18
CA PHE A 49 9.23 14.75 5.44
C PHE A 49 10.48 14.34 4.67
N VAL A 50 10.71 13.03 4.58
CA VAL A 50 11.78 12.44 3.79
C VAL A 50 11.23 11.27 2.98
N GLY A 51 11.79 11.06 1.80
CA GLY A 51 11.51 9.87 0.99
C GLY A 51 12.19 8.65 1.60
N LEU A 52 11.42 7.60 1.91
CA LEU A 52 11.97 6.36 2.46
C LEU A 52 12.51 5.40 1.39
N GLY A 53 12.47 5.81 0.12
CA GLY A 53 12.61 4.93 -1.03
C GLY A 53 11.28 4.26 -1.39
N GLY A 54 11.33 3.18 -2.17
CA GLY A 54 10.14 2.45 -2.59
C GLY A 54 10.47 1.11 -3.22
N PHE A 55 9.44 0.45 -3.71
CA PHE A 55 9.51 -0.84 -4.39
C PHE A 55 8.48 -0.86 -5.52
N LYS A 56 8.61 -1.80 -6.46
CA LYS A 56 7.69 -1.94 -7.59
C LYS A 56 6.68 -3.04 -7.30
N ASN A 57 5.42 -2.82 -7.62
CA ASN A 57 4.38 -3.84 -7.61
C ASN A 57 3.68 -3.92 -8.97
N VAL A 58 3.60 -5.10 -9.55
CA VAL A 58 2.73 -5.36 -10.71
C VAL A 58 1.47 -6.06 -10.19
N ARG A 59 0.34 -5.38 -10.31
CA ARG A 59 -0.97 -5.87 -9.85
C ARG A 59 -1.82 -6.33 -11.01
N ASN A 60 -2.25 -7.58 -11.00
CA ASN A 60 -3.26 -8.09 -11.91
C ASN A 60 -4.60 -8.21 -11.18
N VAL A 61 -5.64 -7.58 -11.70
CA VAL A 61 -6.97 -7.54 -11.07
C VAL A 61 -7.92 -8.45 -11.84
N TYR A 62 -8.63 -9.32 -11.12
CA TYR A 62 -9.58 -10.28 -11.70
C TYR A 62 -10.91 -10.27 -10.98
N GLU A 63 -12.00 -10.20 -11.73
CA GLU A 63 -13.33 -10.50 -11.20
C GLU A 63 -13.54 -12.02 -11.18
N TRP A 64 -13.83 -12.58 -10.02
CA TRP A 64 -14.02 -14.03 -9.84
C TRP A 64 -15.00 -14.33 -8.72
N LYS A 65 -16.10 -15.03 -9.03
CA LYS A 65 -17.14 -15.44 -8.06
C LYS A 65 -17.64 -14.27 -7.18
N ASP A 66 -17.94 -13.14 -7.81
CA ASP A 66 -18.38 -11.90 -7.17
C ASP A 66 -17.32 -11.28 -6.22
N LEU A 67 -16.08 -11.76 -6.26
CA LEU A 67 -14.92 -11.19 -5.60
C LEU A 67 -14.03 -10.46 -6.62
N VAL A 68 -13.23 -9.53 -6.13
CA VAL A 68 -12.14 -8.91 -6.89
C VAL A 68 -10.83 -9.41 -6.30
N LEU A 69 -10.12 -10.24 -7.06
CA LEU A 69 -8.81 -10.76 -6.68
C LEU A 69 -7.72 -9.86 -7.24
N GLU A 70 -6.79 -9.46 -6.38
CA GLU A 70 -5.56 -8.78 -6.76
C GLU A 70 -4.41 -9.77 -6.64
N VAL A 71 -3.77 -10.10 -7.77
CA VAL A 71 -2.58 -10.95 -7.81
C VAL A 71 -1.37 -10.06 -8.03
N ASP A 72 -0.56 -9.95 -6.99
CA ASP A 72 0.57 -9.03 -6.90
C ASP A 72 1.90 -9.75 -7.13
N GLU A 73 2.73 -9.18 -7.99
CA GLU A 73 4.18 -9.46 -8.06
C GLU A 73 4.93 -8.24 -7.55
N THR A 74 5.45 -8.34 -6.32
CA THR A 74 6.18 -7.25 -5.66
C THR A 74 7.68 -7.47 -5.77
N SER A 75 8.37 -6.55 -6.45
CA SER A 75 9.81 -6.54 -6.64
C SER A 75 10.49 -5.57 -5.66
N TYR A 76 11.27 -6.12 -4.74
CA TYR A 76 12.18 -5.39 -3.85
C TYR A 76 13.63 -5.54 -4.35
N GLU A 77 14.56 -4.72 -3.85
CA GLU A 77 15.99 -4.91 -4.15
C GLU A 77 16.54 -6.25 -3.66
N PHE A 78 15.94 -6.81 -2.59
CA PHE A 78 16.38 -8.06 -1.94
C PHE A 78 15.57 -9.29 -2.37
N GLY A 79 14.69 -9.18 -3.36
CA GLY A 79 13.95 -10.32 -3.93
C GLY A 79 12.54 -9.97 -4.39
N THR A 80 11.86 -10.96 -4.95
CA THR A 80 10.47 -10.84 -5.43
C THR A 80 9.54 -11.69 -4.57
N LEU A 81 8.36 -11.16 -4.25
CA LEU A 81 7.27 -11.87 -3.58
C LEU A 81 6.00 -11.84 -4.42
N TYR A 82 5.15 -12.83 -4.16
CA TYR A 82 3.85 -12.97 -4.80
C TYR A 82 2.77 -13.05 -3.74
N GLU A 83 1.69 -12.31 -3.91
CA GLU A 83 0.56 -12.29 -2.98
C GLU A 83 -0.76 -12.34 -3.75
N VAL A 84 -1.79 -12.93 -3.14
CA VAL A 84 -3.17 -12.83 -3.60
C VAL A 84 -3.97 -12.13 -2.51
N GLU A 85 -4.54 -10.98 -2.85
CA GLU A 85 -5.36 -10.17 -1.96
C GLU A 85 -6.80 -10.11 -2.47
N CYS A 86 -7.74 -9.93 -1.55
CA CYS A 86 -9.16 -9.73 -1.86
C CYS A 86 -9.76 -8.85 -0.77
N GLU A 87 -10.20 -7.65 -1.13
CA GLU A 87 -11.01 -6.83 -0.24
C GLU A 87 -12.44 -7.40 -0.21
N SER A 88 -12.97 -7.65 0.99
CA SER A 88 -14.29 -8.24 1.16
C SER A 88 -14.93 -7.86 2.50
N VAL A 89 -16.24 -7.65 2.47
CA VAL A 89 -17.07 -7.47 3.67
C VAL A 89 -17.31 -8.79 4.42
N GLU A 90 -17.07 -9.94 3.78
CA GLU A 90 -17.15 -11.29 4.34
C GLU A 90 -15.77 -12.00 4.24
N PRO A 91 -14.74 -11.55 5.00
CA PRO A 91 -13.35 -11.97 4.78
C PRO A 91 -13.13 -13.47 4.94
N GLU A 92 -13.72 -14.11 5.96
CA GLU A 92 -13.55 -15.56 6.19
C GLU A 92 -14.15 -16.42 5.08
N LYS A 93 -15.26 -15.96 4.47
CA LYS A 93 -15.91 -16.63 3.35
C LYS A 93 -15.09 -16.46 2.07
N ALA A 94 -14.63 -15.24 1.78
CA ALA A 94 -13.77 -14.97 0.63
C ALA A 94 -12.46 -15.77 0.72
N LYS A 95 -11.82 -15.76 1.90
CA LYS A 95 -10.64 -16.55 2.21
C LYS A 95 -10.86 -18.04 1.94
N GLY A 96 -11.92 -18.64 2.49
CA GLY A 96 -12.22 -20.06 2.28
C GLY A 96 -12.44 -20.43 0.79
N LEU A 97 -13.06 -19.54 0.01
CA LEU A 97 -13.21 -19.72 -1.44
C LEU A 97 -11.86 -19.71 -2.16
N ILE A 98 -11.01 -18.73 -1.85
CA ILE A 98 -9.68 -18.59 -2.45
C ILE A 98 -8.80 -19.78 -2.10
N GLU A 99 -8.73 -20.17 -0.83
CA GLU A 99 -7.96 -21.34 -0.37
C GLU A 99 -8.40 -22.62 -1.07
N GLY A 100 -9.71 -22.85 -1.16
CA GLY A 100 -10.27 -23.98 -1.89
C GLY A 100 -9.83 -23.99 -3.36
N PHE A 101 -9.91 -22.84 -4.02
CA PHE A 101 -9.50 -22.68 -5.41
C PHE A 101 -7.99 -22.93 -5.62
N LEU A 102 -7.13 -22.36 -4.78
CA LEU A 102 -5.68 -22.58 -4.85
C LEU A 102 -5.34 -24.06 -4.65
N LYS A 103 -5.95 -24.70 -3.64
CA LYS A 103 -5.75 -26.11 -3.34
C LYS A 103 -6.21 -27.03 -4.47
N GLU A 104 -7.39 -26.78 -5.04
CA GLU A 104 -7.94 -27.54 -6.17
C GLU A 104 -7.03 -27.49 -7.40
N ASN A 105 -6.30 -26.38 -7.59
CA ASN A 105 -5.39 -26.17 -8.71
C ASN A 105 -3.92 -26.50 -8.38
N GLY A 106 -3.63 -27.00 -7.18
CA GLY A 106 -2.27 -27.37 -6.77
C GLY A 106 -1.32 -26.17 -6.63
N VAL A 107 -1.85 -24.98 -6.34
CA VAL A 107 -1.05 -23.78 -6.08
C VAL A 107 -0.68 -23.74 -4.60
N GLU A 108 0.62 -23.76 -4.31
CA GLU A 108 1.13 -23.61 -2.94
C GLU A 108 0.90 -22.19 -2.44
N TYR A 109 0.49 -22.06 -1.17
CA TYR A 109 0.27 -20.77 -0.53
C TYR A 109 0.50 -20.87 0.97
N GLU A 110 0.80 -19.74 1.58
CA GLU A 110 0.78 -19.53 3.03
C GLU A 110 0.09 -18.20 3.34
N TYR A 111 -0.22 -17.94 4.60
CA TYR A 111 -0.77 -16.66 5.01
C TYR A 111 0.31 -15.58 5.08
N SER A 112 0.09 -14.44 4.45
CA SER A 112 0.95 -13.27 4.62
C SER A 112 0.96 -12.84 6.09
N VAL A 113 2.15 -12.85 6.70
CA VAL A 113 2.37 -12.45 8.11
C VAL A 113 2.86 -11.01 8.26
N MET A 114 3.24 -10.37 7.16
CA MET A 114 3.75 -9.00 7.10
C MET A 114 3.19 -8.29 5.88
N SER A 115 2.96 -6.97 6.00
CA SER A 115 2.59 -6.15 4.84
C SER A 115 3.81 -5.89 3.95
N LYS A 116 3.56 -5.57 2.67
CA LYS A 116 4.61 -5.16 1.71
C LYS A 116 5.50 -4.04 2.25
N PHE A 117 4.92 -3.02 2.90
CA PHE A 117 5.69 -1.94 3.52
C PHE A 117 6.54 -2.43 4.70
N ALA A 118 6.04 -3.32 5.55
CA ALA A 118 6.83 -3.89 6.64
C ALA A 118 8.00 -4.74 6.12
N ILE A 119 7.79 -5.51 5.05
CA ILE A 119 8.84 -6.30 4.37
C ILE A 119 9.89 -5.36 3.79
N PHE A 120 9.48 -4.34 3.03
CA PHE A 120 10.36 -3.29 2.50
C PHE A 120 11.25 -2.68 3.59
N ARG A 121 10.67 -2.29 4.71
CA ARG A 121 11.41 -1.70 5.84
C ARG A 121 12.33 -2.69 6.55
N SER A 122 12.04 -3.99 6.49
CA SER A 122 12.87 -5.04 7.09
C SER A 122 14.13 -5.36 6.28
N GLY A 123 14.13 -5.05 4.98
CA GLY A 123 15.28 -5.26 4.09
C GLY A 123 15.57 -6.73 3.74
N LYS A 124 14.62 -7.64 3.97
CA LYS A 124 14.75 -9.08 3.71
C LYS A 124 13.39 -9.70 3.41
N LEU A 125 13.42 -10.87 2.75
CA LEU A 125 12.22 -11.67 2.55
C LEU A 125 11.75 -12.27 3.90
N PRO A 126 10.43 -12.43 4.08
CA PRO A 126 9.84 -13.02 5.29
C PRO A 126 10.17 -14.51 5.46
#